data_AF-A0A7I6GXS7-F1
#
_entry.id   AF-A0A7I6GXS7-F1
#
_cell.length_a   1.000
_cell.length_b   1.000
_cell.length_c   1.000
_cell.angle_alpha   90.00
_cell.angle_beta   90.00
_cell.angle_gamma   90.00
#
_symmetry.space_group_name_H-M   'P 1'
#
loop_
_entity.id
_entity.type
_entity.pdbx_description
1 polymer ?
#
loop_
_entity_poly.entity_id
_entity_poly.type
_entity_poly.pdbx_seq_one_letter_code
_entity_poly.pdbx_strand_id
1 'polypeptide(L)'
;MNLYQTKLFTTLQKEYKNKYGVDISQFVKLTNSSINFDKFEEKQLTLKQKNVIKSIQKNNEKKIILSGGIASGKTYLACYLFLKSLIENKKLYSSDTNNFIIGNSQRSVEVNVLGQFEKLCKLLKIPYIPRHTNNSYILIDSLRINLYGGDKASDFERFRGSNSALIFVNEATTLHKQTLEEVLKRLRCGQETIIFDTNPDHPEHYFKTDYIDNIATFKTYNFTTYDNVLLSKGFVETQEKLYKDIPSYKARVLLGEWIASTDSIFTQINITDDYVFTSPIAYLDPAFSVGGDNTALCVMERVDDKYYAFVFQDQRPANDPYIMNMVKTVIENFNVHTLYLEDRDNTKGAGGLTREYILLRSNISQYFRIVPVKPKSNKFSRITTLITPFTYKKLYITKYSSSSVFNDIYSYKGDSKTHDDALDAMSAAYLMLSLGYRERSVHFGNQRFL
;
A
#
# COMPACT_ATOMS: atom_id res chain seq x y z
N MET A 1 -0.03 23.88 -24.45
CA MET A 1 -0.81 24.22 -25.65
C MET A 1 0.04 25.14 -26.48
N ASN A 2 0.56 24.64 -27.60
CA ASN A 2 1.22 25.50 -28.55
C ASN A 2 0.15 26.49 -29.05
N LEU A 3 0.24 27.75 -28.62
CA LEU A 3 -0.76 28.78 -28.93
C LEU A 3 -0.96 28.89 -30.46
N TYR A 4 0.10 28.58 -31.22
CA TYR A 4 0.14 28.53 -32.67
C TYR A 4 -0.67 27.40 -33.32
N GLN A 5 -1.07 26.38 -32.56
CA GLN A 5 -1.83 25.21 -33.06
C GLN A 5 -3.30 25.24 -32.66
N THR A 6 -3.75 26.29 -31.98
CA THR A 6 -5.14 26.42 -31.56
C THR A 6 -6.03 26.85 -32.72
N LYS A 7 -7.25 26.32 -32.80
CA LYS A 7 -8.20 26.65 -33.89
C LYS A 7 -8.45 28.17 -33.98
N LEU A 8 -8.55 28.84 -32.83
CA LEU A 8 -8.69 30.29 -32.73
C LEU A 8 -7.47 31.02 -33.32
N PHE A 9 -6.25 30.60 -32.98
CA PHE A 9 -5.04 31.20 -33.53
C PHE A 9 -4.93 30.96 -35.04
N THR A 10 -5.24 29.75 -35.53
CA THR A 10 -5.20 29.45 -36.97
C THR A 10 -6.23 30.27 -37.76
N THR A 11 -7.41 30.54 -37.17
CA THR A 11 -8.42 31.43 -37.77
C THR A 11 -7.91 32.88 -37.82
N LEU A 12 -7.45 33.42 -36.69
CA LEU A 12 -6.92 34.79 -36.62
C LEU A 12 -5.68 35.00 -37.50
N GLN A 13 -4.83 33.98 -37.62
CA GLN A 13 -3.67 33.98 -38.51
C GLN A 13 -4.09 34.10 -39.99
N LYS A 14 -5.09 33.33 -40.42
CA LYS A 14 -5.61 33.42 -41.80
C LYS A 14 -6.21 34.79 -42.09
N GLU A 15 -6.99 35.32 -41.15
CA GLU A 15 -7.57 36.66 -41.27
C GLU A 15 -6.50 37.74 -41.39
N TYR A 16 -5.45 37.66 -40.57
CA TYR A 16 -4.33 38.60 -40.61
C TYR A 16 -3.55 38.52 -41.93
N LYS A 17 -3.26 37.31 -42.42
CA LYS A 17 -2.59 37.09 -43.70
C LYS A 17 -3.40 37.66 -44.87
N ASN A 18 -4.72 37.46 -44.86
CA ASN A 18 -5.61 38.00 -45.89
C ASN A 18 -5.67 39.54 -45.85
N LYS A 19 -5.62 40.14 -44.66
CA LYS A 19 -5.75 41.59 -44.48
C LYS A 19 -4.46 42.37 -44.78
N TYR A 20 -3.30 41.80 -44.44
CA TYR A 20 -2.02 42.52 -44.48
C TYR A 20 -0.99 41.91 -45.42
N GLY A 21 -1.28 40.76 -46.06
CA GLY A 21 -0.36 40.07 -46.97
C GLY A 21 0.86 39.44 -46.29
N VAL A 22 0.95 39.50 -44.96
CA VAL A 22 2.07 39.00 -44.17
C VAL A 22 1.68 37.69 -43.48
N ASP A 23 2.46 36.63 -43.70
CA ASP A 23 2.25 35.36 -42.99
C ASP A 23 3.04 35.36 -41.66
N ILE A 24 2.31 35.50 -40.56
CA ILE A 24 2.91 35.56 -39.21
C ILE A 24 3.69 34.27 -38.88
N SER A 25 3.39 33.12 -39.51
CA SER A 25 4.15 31.88 -39.27
C SER A 25 5.64 32.01 -39.58
N GLN A 26 6.00 32.93 -40.48
CA GLN A 26 7.39 33.20 -40.87
C GLN A 26 8.20 33.84 -39.72
N PHE A 27 7.52 34.50 -38.78
CA PHE A 27 8.11 35.16 -37.62
C PHE A 27 7.97 34.33 -36.33
N VAL A 28 7.16 33.27 -36.36
CA VAL A 28 7.03 32.31 -35.27
C VAL A 28 8.22 31.37 -35.28
N LYS A 29 9.24 31.70 -34.48
CA LYS A 29 10.25 30.72 -34.10
C LYS A 29 9.60 29.72 -33.14
N LEU A 30 9.16 28.58 -33.65
CA LEU A 30 9.06 27.38 -32.82
C LEU A 30 10.44 27.19 -32.21
N THR A 31 10.59 27.47 -30.92
CA THR A 31 11.81 27.12 -30.20
C THR A 31 11.84 25.61 -30.10
N ASN A 32 12.25 24.95 -31.19
CA ASN A 32 12.86 23.63 -31.17
C ASN A 32 14.25 23.76 -30.52
N SER A 33 14.34 24.36 -29.34
CA SER A 33 15.49 24.11 -28.49
C SER A 33 15.30 22.69 -27.99
N SER A 34 15.95 21.72 -28.62
CA SER A 34 16.08 20.37 -28.07
C SER A 34 16.46 20.51 -26.59
N ILE A 35 15.59 20.04 -25.70
CA ILE A 35 15.80 20.15 -24.26
C ILE A 35 17.11 19.42 -23.95
N ASN A 36 18.09 20.14 -23.41
CA ASN A 36 19.37 19.55 -23.05
C ASN A 36 19.26 19.01 -21.62
N PHE A 37 18.79 17.76 -21.51
CA PHE A 37 18.65 17.07 -20.23
C PHE A 37 19.99 16.90 -19.53
N ASP A 38 21.07 16.57 -20.23
CA ASP A 38 22.40 16.37 -19.63
C ASP A 38 22.90 17.63 -18.91
N LYS A 39 22.78 18.80 -19.56
CA LYS A 39 23.14 20.09 -18.95
C LYS A 39 22.25 20.43 -17.76
N PHE A 40 20.96 20.07 -17.83
CA PHE A 40 20.04 20.26 -16.71
C PHE A 40 20.44 19.36 -15.53
N GLU A 41 20.67 18.07 -15.77
CA GLU A 41 21.06 17.08 -14.76
C GLU A 41 22.32 17.52 -14.05
N GLU A 42 23.34 17.96 -14.80
CA GLU A 42 24.59 18.42 -14.23
C GLU A 42 24.42 19.63 -13.30
N LYS A 43 23.52 20.55 -13.65
CA LYS A 43 23.31 21.80 -12.92
C LYS A 43 22.30 21.70 -11.77
N GLN A 44 21.29 20.84 -11.88
CA GLN A 44 20.12 20.86 -10.99
C GLN A 44 19.98 19.65 -10.07
N LEU A 45 20.70 18.55 -10.34
CA LEU A 45 20.59 17.32 -9.56
C LEU A 45 21.77 17.11 -8.62
N THR A 46 21.52 16.48 -7.48
CA THR A 46 22.57 16.08 -6.53
C THR A 46 23.38 14.90 -7.08
N LEU A 47 24.57 14.66 -6.52
CA LEU A 47 25.42 13.54 -6.93
C LEU A 47 24.68 12.19 -6.84
N LYS A 48 23.93 11.95 -5.75
CA LYS A 48 23.11 10.75 -5.57
C LYS A 48 22.08 10.62 -6.68
N GLN A 49 21.35 11.69 -7.00
CA GLN A 49 20.34 11.69 -8.07
C GLN A 49 20.96 11.42 -9.45
N LYS A 50 22.11 12.02 -9.76
CA LYS A 50 22.85 11.76 -11.01
C LYS A 50 23.27 10.29 -11.12
N ASN A 51 23.78 9.71 -10.02
CA ASN A 51 24.18 8.29 -9.98
C ASN A 51 22.99 7.36 -10.24
N VAL A 52 21.81 7.68 -9.67
CA VAL A 52 20.57 6.93 -9.92
C VAL A 52 20.17 7.01 -11.40
N ILE A 53 20.19 8.21 -12.01
CA ILE A 53 19.88 8.37 -13.45
C ILE A 53 20.83 7.57 -14.33
N LYS A 54 22.14 7.66 -14.08
CA LYS A 54 23.15 6.91 -14.83
C LYS A 54 22.92 5.40 -14.73
N SER A 55 22.55 4.91 -13.54
CA SER A 55 22.20 3.50 -13.33
C SER A 55 20.95 3.10 -14.11
N ILE A 56 19.89 3.90 -14.05
CA ILE A 56 18.63 3.67 -14.79
C ILE A 56 18.89 3.61 -16.29
N GLN A 57 19.66 4.56 -16.84
CA GLN A 57 19.97 4.61 -18.26
C GLN A 57 20.84 3.42 -18.70
N LYS A 58 21.89 3.10 -17.94
CA LYS A 58 22.82 2.02 -18.25
C LYS A 58 22.11 0.67 -18.35
N ASN A 59 21.14 0.41 -17.47
CA ASN A 59 20.45 -0.87 -17.40
C ASN A 59 19.06 -0.84 -18.06
N ASN A 60 18.66 0.30 -18.67
CA ASN A 60 17.33 0.51 -19.25
C ASN A 60 16.17 0.16 -18.29
N GLU A 61 16.30 0.55 -17.02
CA GLU A 61 15.32 0.23 -15.98
C GLU A 61 13.96 0.88 -16.28
N LYS A 62 12.88 0.09 -16.26
CA LYS A 62 11.51 0.58 -16.50
C LYS A 62 10.62 0.58 -15.25
N LYS A 63 10.92 -0.27 -14.27
CA LYS A 63 10.14 -0.42 -13.03
C LYS A 63 10.99 0.06 -11.85
N ILE A 64 10.91 1.35 -11.56
CA ILE A 64 11.85 2.06 -10.69
C ILE A 64 11.18 2.37 -9.35
N ILE A 65 11.84 2.04 -8.25
CA ILE A 65 11.39 2.41 -6.90
C ILE A 65 12.42 3.34 -6.26
N LEU A 66 11.98 4.53 -5.85
CA LEU A 66 12.76 5.45 -5.01
C LEU A 66 12.20 5.34 -3.59
N SER A 67 12.90 4.59 -2.73
CA SER A 67 12.49 4.37 -1.34
C SER A 67 13.42 5.14 -0.40
N GLY A 68 12.90 5.79 0.64
CA GLY A 68 13.80 6.41 1.60
C GLY A 68 13.22 7.47 2.51
N GLY A 69 14.12 8.13 3.23
CA GLY A 69 13.78 9.16 4.21
C GLY A 69 13.15 10.43 3.60
N ILE A 70 12.58 11.27 4.47
CA ILE A 70 11.95 12.54 4.11
C ILE A 70 13.00 13.54 3.62
N ALA A 71 12.56 14.51 2.83
CA ALA A 71 13.39 15.60 2.33
C ALA A 71 14.68 15.16 1.58
N SER A 72 14.79 13.89 1.19
CA SER A 72 15.95 13.30 0.53
C SER A 72 16.06 13.64 -0.97
N GLY A 73 15.06 14.33 -1.53
CA GLY A 73 15.01 14.68 -2.95
C GLY A 73 14.47 13.58 -3.86
N LYS A 74 13.97 12.46 -3.30
CA LYS A 74 13.38 11.35 -4.07
C LYS A 74 12.15 11.75 -4.89
N THR A 75 11.19 12.48 -4.31
CA THR A 75 9.99 12.95 -5.02
C THR A 75 10.33 13.89 -6.18
N TYR A 76 11.30 14.78 -5.99
CA TYR A 76 11.80 15.66 -7.05
C TYR A 76 12.42 14.87 -8.20
N LEU A 77 13.23 13.86 -7.88
CA LEU A 77 13.82 12.97 -8.88
C LEU A 77 12.75 12.15 -9.61
N ALA A 78 11.73 11.63 -8.91
CA ALA A 78 10.63 10.90 -9.52
C ALA A 78 9.87 11.77 -10.53
N CYS A 79 9.54 13.02 -10.15
CA CYS A 79 8.91 13.99 -11.06
C CYS A 79 9.78 14.27 -12.28
N TYR A 80 11.10 14.42 -12.08
CA TYR A 80 12.05 14.63 -13.17
C TYR A 80 12.12 13.42 -14.12
N LEU A 81 12.24 12.20 -13.58
CA LEU A 81 12.28 10.97 -14.37
C LEU A 81 10.99 10.79 -15.19
N PHE A 82 9.83 11.07 -14.59
CA PHE A 82 8.55 11.05 -15.30
C PHE A 82 8.55 12.07 -16.43
N LEU A 83 8.94 13.33 -16.16
CA LEU A 83 8.96 14.38 -17.17
C LEU A 83 9.92 14.06 -18.32
N LYS A 84 11.13 13.59 -18.02
CA LYS A 84 12.12 13.17 -19.02
C LYS A 84 11.57 12.04 -19.88
N SER A 85 11.06 10.99 -19.26
CA SER A 85 10.46 9.85 -19.97
C SER A 85 9.28 10.27 -20.84
N LEU A 86 8.44 11.18 -20.35
CA LEU A 86 7.29 11.71 -21.08
C LEU A 86 7.72 12.44 -22.37
N ILE A 87 8.74 13.30 -22.28
CA ILE A 87 9.19 14.09 -23.42
C ILE A 87 9.96 13.24 -24.43
N GLU A 88 10.91 12.42 -23.98
CA GLU A 88 11.76 11.60 -24.86
C GLU A 88 10.94 10.57 -25.66
N ASN A 89 9.83 10.10 -25.10
CA ASN A 89 8.99 9.07 -25.70
C ASN A 89 7.67 9.59 -26.25
N LYS A 90 7.52 10.91 -26.46
CA LYS A 90 6.28 11.54 -26.96
C LYS A 90 5.70 10.87 -28.21
N LYS A 91 6.55 10.38 -29.10
CA LYS A 91 6.17 9.67 -30.34
C LYS A 91 5.54 8.28 -30.13
N LEU A 92 5.68 7.71 -28.92
CA LEU A 92 5.13 6.39 -28.56
C LEU A 92 3.71 6.49 -28.00
N TYR A 93 3.18 7.71 -27.81
CA TYR A 93 1.85 7.91 -27.24
C TYR A 93 0.80 8.09 -28.32
N SER A 94 -0.22 7.25 -28.26
CA SER A 94 -1.45 7.37 -29.04
C SER A 94 -2.46 8.30 -28.34
N SER A 95 -3.52 8.67 -29.04
CA SER A 95 -4.59 9.53 -28.49
C SER A 95 -5.32 8.91 -27.29
N ASP A 96 -5.32 7.59 -27.16
CA ASP A 96 -5.95 6.82 -26.09
C ASP A 96 -4.96 6.40 -24.98
N THR A 97 -3.69 6.79 -25.07
CA THR A 97 -2.71 6.51 -24.02
C THR A 97 -3.02 7.33 -22.76
N ASN A 98 -3.29 6.65 -21.65
CA ASN A 98 -3.53 7.23 -20.33
C ASN A 98 -2.23 7.25 -19.51
N ASN A 99 -1.39 8.28 -19.70
CA ASN A 99 -0.29 8.51 -18.76
C ASN A 99 -0.85 9.22 -17.51
N PHE A 100 -0.49 8.74 -16.32
CA PHE A 100 -1.10 9.26 -15.09
C PHE A 100 -0.18 9.26 -13.88
N ILE A 101 -0.59 10.04 -12.89
CA ILE A 101 0.00 10.11 -11.56
C ILE A 101 -1.05 9.64 -10.56
N ILE A 102 -0.66 8.81 -9.61
CA ILE A 102 -1.52 8.34 -8.53
C ILE A 102 -0.81 8.50 -7.19
N GLY A 103 -1.57 8.89 -6.18
CA GLY A 103 -1.12 8.95 -4.78
C GLY A 103 -2.22 8.47 -3.85
N ASN A 104 -2.03 8.61 -2.53
CA ASN A 104 -3.08 8.27 -1.55
C ASN A 104 -4.44 8.87 -1.95
N SER A 105 -4.48 10.18 -2.24
CA SER A 105 -5.66 10.84 -2.80
C SER A 105 -5.25 11.78 -3.93
N GLN A 106 -6.21 12.20 -4.77
CA GLN A 106 -5.92 13.22 -5.78
C GLN A 106 -5.42 14.53 -5.12
N ARG A 107 -5.92 14.85 -3.93
CA ARG A 107 -5.50 15.99 -3.13
C ARG A 107 -4.04 15.88 -2.67
N SER A 108 -3.60 14.70 -2.26
CA SER A 108 -2.19 14.51 -1.87
C SER A 108 -1.26 14.66 -3.07
N VAL A 109 -1.65 14.15 -4.25
CA VAL A 109 -0.91 14.39 -5.50
C VAL A 109 -0.80 15.89 -5.81
N GLU A 110 -1.89 16.64 -5.64
CA GLU A 110 -1.89 18.10 -5.83
C GLU A 110 -0.86 18.82 -4.95
N VAL A 111 -0.80 18.46 -3.68
CA VAL A 111 0.08 19.11 -2.69
C VAL A 111 1.54 18.66 -2.85
N ASN A 112 1.77 17.36 -3.02
CA ASN A 112 3.11 16.77 -2.94
C ASN A 112 3.88 16.87 -4.27
N VAL A 113 3.17 16.83 -5.41
CA VAL A 113 3.78 16.53 -6.70
C VAL A 113 3.62 17.67 -7.72
N LEU A 114 2.44 18.30 -7.82
CA LEU A 114 2.18 19.27 -8.90
C LEU A 114 3.10 20.50 -8.86
N GLY A 115 3.42 21.01 -7.66
CA GLY A 115 4.38 22.11 -7.52
C GLY A 115 5.79 21.75 -8.01
N GLN A 116 6.20 20.49 -7.91
CA GLN A 116 7.48 20.03 -8.44
C GLN A 116 7.45 19.95 -9.98
N PHE A 117 6.37 19.47 -10.57
CA PHE A 117 6.19 19.47 -12.02
C PHE A 117 6.21 20.89 -12.59
N GLU A 118 5.48 21.83 -11.99
CA GLU A 118 5.48 23.23 -12.42
C GLU A 118 6.89 23.82 -12.39
N LYS A 119 7.62 23.62 -11.29
CA LYS A 119 9.01 24.05 -11.14
C LYS A 119 9.92 23.45 -12.22
N LEU A 120 9.85 22.14 -12.42
CA LEU A 120 10.66 21.43 -13.41
C LEU A 120 10.35 21.89 -14.84
N CYS A 121 9.08 22.01 -15.19
CA CYS A 121 8.64 22.50 -16.49
C CYS A 121 9.13 23.92 -16.75
N LYS A 122 9.06 24.81 -15.75
CA LYS A 122 9.60 26.18 -15.84
C LYS A 122 11.10 26.18 -16.10
N LEU A 123 11.88 25.38 -15.38
CA LEU A 123 13.33 25.31 -15.54
C LEU A 123 13.76 24.72 -16.90
N LEU A 124 13.01 23.72 -17.39
CA LEU A 124 13.25 23.04 -18.67
C LEU A 124 12.59 23.77 -19.85
N LYS A 125 11.83 24.84 -19.60
CA LYS A 125 11.04 25.58 -20.59
C LYS A 125 10.02 24.70 -21.33
N ILE A 126 9.42 23.75 -20.62
CA ILE A 126 8.36 22.88 -21.11
C ILE A 126 7.00 23.55 -20.85
N PRO A 127 6.09 23.62 -21.84
CA PRO A 127 4.74 24.15 -21.63
C PRO A 127 4.00 23.34 -20.56
N TYR A 128 3.50 24.02 -19.52
CA TYR A 128 2.74 23.41 -18.42
C TYR A 128 1.40 24.13 -18.27
N ILE A 129 0.31 23.39 -18.18
CA ILE A 129 -1.01 23.92 -17.83
C ILE A 129 -1.44 23.25 -16.52
N PRO A 130 -1.61 24.03 -15.44
CA PRO A 130 -1.95 23.51 -14.13
C PRO A 130 -3.36 22.92 -14.12
N ARG A 131 -3.66 22.18 -13.04
CA ARG A 131 -5.00 21.66 -12.79
C ARG A 131 -5.99 22.82 -12.58
N HIS A 132 -7.15 22.75 -13.22
CA HIS A 132 -8.30 23.60 -12.89
C HIS A 132 -9.25 22.84 -11.95
N THR A 133 -10.02 23.56 -11.12
CA THR A 133 -10.84 22.99 -10.02
C THR A 133 -11.68 21.78 -10.43
N ASN A 134 -12.24 21.78 -11.63
CA ASN A 134 -13.17 20.74 -12.12
C ASN A 134 -12.49 19.61 -12.90
N ASN A 135 -11.17 19.64 -13.08
CA ASN A 135 -10.44 18.64 -13.85
C ASN A 135 -9.56 17.77 -12.94
N SER A 136 -9.47 16.49 -13.26
CA SER A 136 -8.55 15.53 -12.63
C SER A 136 -7.28 15.31 -13.46
N TYR A 137 -6.83 16.32 -14.21
CA TYR A 137 -5.65 16.22 -15.06
C TYR A 137 -4.87 17.53 -15.16
N ILE A 138 -3.61 17.41 -15.58
CA ILE A 138 -2.73 18.51 -15.98
C ILE A 138 -2.29 18.31 -17.45
N LEU A 139 -1.77 19.36 -18.08
CA LEU A 139 -1.13 19.23 -19.40
C LEU A 139 0.36 19.54 -19.32
N ILE A 140 1.19 18.63 -19.81
CA ILE A 140 2.63 18.80 -19.94
C ILE A 140 2.98 18.64 -21.42
N ASP A 141 3.52 19.68 -22.04
CA ASP A 141 3.82 19.73 -23.48
C ASP A 141 2.63 19.32 -24.38
N SER A 142 1.42 19.71 -23.95
CA SER A 142 0.12 19.37 -24.56
C SER A 142 -0.29 17.90 -24.46
N LEU A 143 0.46 17.07 -23.74
CA LEU A 143 0.05 15.72 -23.34
C LEU A 143 -0.78 15.80 -22.07
N ARG A 144 -1.89 15.06 -22.03
CA ARG A 144 -2.77 14.96 -20.87
C ARG A 144 -2.24 13.94 -19.88
N ILE A 145 -2.09 14.37 -18.63
CA ILE A 145 -1.68 13.51 -17.51
C ILE A 145 -2.81 13.48 -16.49
N ASN A 146 -3.47 12.33 -16.34
CA ASN A 146 -4.55 12.17 -15.36
C ASN A 146 -3.98 12.01 -13.94
N LEU A 147 -4.77 12.41 -12.95
CA LEU A 147 -4.45 12.38 -11.52
C LEU A 147 -5.48 11.50 -10.81
N TYR A 148 -5.01 10.53 -10.03
CA TYR A 148 -5.86 9.59 -9.30
C TYR A 148 -5.52 9.53 -7.81
N GLY A 149 -6.52 9.17 -7.01
CA GLY A 149 -6.34 8.67 -5.63
C GLY A 149 -6.37 7.14 -5.62
N GLY A 150 -5.89 6.54 -4.54
CA GLY A 150 -5.73 5.10 -4.45
C GLY A 150 -5.76 4.55 -3.02
N ASP A 151 -6.25 5.31 -2.05
CA ASP A 151 -6.34 4.89 -0.66
C ASP A 151 -7.39 3.80 -0.44
N LYS A 152 -8.42 3.72 -1.29
CA LYS A 152 -9.51 2.74 -1.17
C LYS A 152 -9.40 1.63 -2.20
N ALA A 153 -9.91 0.45 -1.83
CA ALA A 153 -9.99 -0.69 -2.72
C ALA A 153 -10.78 -0.40 -4.00
N SER A 154 -11.82 0.44 -3.96
CA SER A 154 -12.63 0.76 -5.15
C SER A 154 -12.02 1.81 -6.08
N ASP A 155 -10.97 2.53 -5.66
CA ASP A 155 -10.45 3.64 -6.46
C ASP A 155 -9.81 3.19 -7.78
N PHE A 156 -9.37 1.92 -7.87
CA PHE A 156 -8.82 1.38 -9.10
C PHE A 156 -9.82 1.37 -10.26
N GLU A 157 -11.13 1.36 -9.97
CA GLU A 157 -12.18 1.32 -10.98
C GLU A 157 -12.11 2.55 -11.91
N ARG A 158 -11.63 3.69 -11.41
CA ARG A 158 -11.57 4.96 -12.15
C ARG A 158 -10.56 4.98 -13.30
N PHE A 159 -9.54 4.15 -13.23
CA PHE A 159 -8.54 3.98 -14.29
C PHE A 159 -8.57 2.57 -14.89
N ARG A 160 -9.52 1.73 -14.47
CA ARG A 160 -9.66 0.38 -15.01
C ARG A 160 -10.02 0.44 -16.50
N GLY A 161 -9.34 -0.38 -17.29
CA GLY A 161 -9.58 -0.50 -18.74
C GLY A 161 -8.77 0.47 -19.62
N SER A 162 -8.04 1.43 -19.04
CA SER A 162 -7.13 2.27 -19.82
C SER A 162 -5.81 1.56 -20.17
N ASN A 163 -5.11 2.01 -21.20
CA ASN A 163 -3.74 1.58 -21.50
C ASN A 163 -2.78 2.73 -21.19
N SER A 164 -1.71 2.43 -20.46
CA SER A 164 -0.72 3.41 -20.00
C SER A 164 0.66 3.04 -20.48
N ALA A 165 1.46 4.06 -20.82
CA ALA A 165 2.87 3.90 -21.14
C ALA A 165 3.78 4.40 -20.03
N LEU A 166 3.30 5.36 -19.23
CA LEU A 166 4.06 5.99 -18.15
C LEU A 166 3.16 6.24 -16.94
N ILE A 167 3.57 5.73 -15.80
CA ILE A 167 2.87 5.90 -14.52
C ILE A 167 3.83 6.40 -13.45
N PHE A 168 3.39 7.37 -12.65
CA PHE A 168 4.08 7.78 -11.42
C PHE A 168 3.20 7.52 -10.20
N VAL A 169 3.70 6.73 -9.27
CA VAL A 169 3.05 6.42 -7.99
C VAL A 169 3.76 7.19 -6.87
N ASN A 170 3.09 8.16 -6.27
CA ASN A 170 3.59 8.93 -5.14
C ASN A 170 3.11 8.32 -3.81
N GLU A 171 4.02 8.22 -2.84
CA GLU A 171 3.77 7.64 -1.52
C GLU A 171 3.20 6.22 -1.60
N ALA A 172 3.85 5.33 -2.36
CA ALA A 172 3.31 4.01 -2.71
C ALA A 172 2.86 3.16 -1.50
N THR A 173 3.55 3.27 -0.36
CA THR A 173 3.18 2.60 0.91
C THR A 173 1.78 2.98 1.40
N THR A 174 1.22 4.11 0.97
CA THR A 174 -0.08 4.62 1.44
C THR A 174 -1.27 4.23 0.54
N LEU A 175 -1.03 3.55 -0.58
CA LEU A 175 -2.08 3.13 -1.53
C LEU A 175 -2.56 1.73 -1.19
N HIS A 176 -3.84 1.45 -1.36
CA HIS A 176 -4.38 0.11 -1.16
C HIS A 176 -3.68 -0.94 -2.07
N LYS A 177 -3.40 -2.13 -1.53
CA LYS A 177 -2.68 -3.21 -2.24
C LYS A 177 -3.27 -3.53 -3.62
N GLN A 178 -4.59 -3.75 -3.68
CA GLN A 178 -5.29 -4.05 -4.94
C GLN A 178 -5.18 -2.91 -5.96
N THR A 179 -5.10 -1.66 -5.51
CA THR A 179 -4.93 -0.50 -6.40
C THR A 179 -3.57 -0.54 -7.07
N LEU A 180 -2.50 -0.88 -6.34
CA LEU A 180 -1.14 -1.02 -6.90
C LEU A 180 -1.03 -2.21 -7.88
N GLU A 181 -1.67 -3.34 -7.56
CA GLU A 181 -1.77 -4.47 -8.48
C GLU A 181 -2.47 -4.06 -9.79
N GLU A 182 -3.56 -3.31 -9.68
CA GLU A 182 -4.31 -2.85 -10.85
C GLU A 182 -3.55 -1.80 -11.66
N VAL A 183 -2.77 -0.92 -11.00
CA VAL A 183 -1.86 0.04 -11.64
C VAL A 183 -0.86 -0.67 -12.56
N LEU A 184 -0.22 -1.75 -12.08
CA LEU A 184 0.74 -2.51 -12.90
C LEU A 184 0.08 -3.10 -14.14
N LYS A 185 -1.18 -3.56 -14.02
CA LYS A 185 -1.94 -4.09 -15.17
C LYS A 185 -2.28 -3.03 -16.22
N ARG A 186 -2.02 -1.74 -15.98
CA ARG A 186 -2.26 -0.65 -16.97
C ARG A 186 -1.07 -0.41 -17.89
N LEU A 187 0.14 -0.78 -17.48
CA LEU A 187 1.33 -0.68 -18.34
C LEU A 187 1.22 -1.71 -19.47
N ARG A 188 0.81 -1.25 -20.65
CA ARG A 188 0.47 -2.11 -21.80
C ARG A 188 0.91 -1.57 -23.15
N CYS A 189 1.44 -0.35 -23.19
CA CYS A 189 1.79 0.32 -24.44
C CYS A 189 3.04 1.17 -24.29
N GLY A 190 3.69 1.48 -25.41
CA GLY A 190 4.88 2.32 -25.44
C GLY A 190 6.04 1.75 -24.62
N GLN A 191 6.70 2.60 -23.84
CA GLN A 191 7.88 2.20 -23.05
C GLN A 191 7.58 1.46 -21.74
N GLU A 192 6.30 1.39 -21.33
CA GLU A 192 5.84 0.67 -20.12
C GLU A 192 6.64 1.00 -18.84
N THR A 193 6.94 2.28 -18.64
CA THR A 193 7.72 2.77 -17.48
C THR A 193 6.79 3.07 -16.31
N ILE A 194 7.19 2.64 -15.11
CA ILE A 194 6.58 3.03 -13.84
C ILE A 194 7.63 3.46 -12.84
N ILE A 195 7.33 4.55 -12.14
CA ILE A 195 8.19 5.14 -11.12
C ILE A 195 7.40 5.17 -9.82
N PHE A 196 7.97 4.65 -8.75
CA PHE A 196 7.43 4.73 -7.40
C PHE A 196 8.30 5.67 -6.56
N ASP A 197 7.66 6.50 -5.76
CA ASP A 197 8.27 7.25 -4.67
C ASP A 197 7.60 6.81 -3.36
N THR A 198 8.38 6.44 -2.35
CA THR A 198 7.80 6.03 -1.07
C THR A 198 8.70 6.22 0.14
N ASN A 199 8.08 6.31 1.32
CA ASN A 199 8.76 6.20 2.61
C ASN A 199 8.61 4.77 3.17
N PRO A 200 9.59 4.27 3.93
CA PRO A 200 9.50 2.97 4.57
C PRO A 200 8.40 2.86 5.64
N ASP A 201 7.95 1.63 5.84
CA ASP A 201 7.12 1.20 6.97
C ASP A 201 7.75 -0.03 7.66
N HIS A 202 6.95 -0.86 8.32
CA HIS A 202 7.38 -2.13 8.89
C HIS A 202 7.84 -3.12 7.81
N PRO A 203 8.72 -4.09 8.15
CA PRO A 203 9.37 -4.98 7.17
C PRO A 203 8.39 -5.86 6.38
N GLU A 204 7.26 -6.24 6.98
CA GLU A 204 6.24 -7.09 6.34
C GLU A 204 5.18 -6.31 5.56
N HIS A 205 5.36 -5.00 5.38
CA HIS A 205 4.42 -4.22 4.59
C HIS A 205 4.41 -4.74 3.15
N TYR A 206 3.24 -4.95 2.55
CA TYR A 206 3.14 -5.59 1.22
C TYR A 206 3.97 -4.88 0.14
N PHE A 207 4.12 -3.55 0.19
CA PHE A 207 4.98 -2.84 -0.76
C PHE A 207 6.48 -3.21 -0.61
N LYS A 208 6.93 -3.54 0.61
CA LYS A 208 8.29 -4.03 0.85
C LYS A 208 8.46 -5.44 0.29
N THR A 209 7.58 -6.34 0.69
CA THR A 209 7.69 -7.77 0.38
C THR A 209 7.39 -8.09 -1.09
N ASP A 210 6.34 -7.49 -1.68
CA ASP A 210 5.89 -7.83 -3.04
C ASP A 210 6.61 -7.01 -4.14
N TYR A 211 7.15 -5.82 -3.81
CA TYR A 211 7.74 -4.89 -4.79
C TYR A 211 9.23 -4.65 -4.55
N ILE A 212 9.63 -4.16 -3.37
CA ILE A 212 11.03 -3.80 -3.10
C ILE A 212 11.93 -5.04 -3.06
N ASP A 213 11.48 -6.13 -2.43
CA ASP A 213 12.23 -7.38 -2.32
C ASP A 213 12.17 -8.22 -3.60
N ASN A 214 11.24 -7.89 -4.52
CA ASN A 214 11.18 -8.48 -5.85
C ASN A 214 12.18 -7.81 -6.80
N ILE A 215 13.47 -8.03 -6.51
CA ILE A 215 14.61 -7.46 -7.26
C ILE A 215 14.69 -7.96 -8.71
N ALA A 216 13.99 -9.05 -9.04
CA ALA A 216 13.89 -9.57 -10.41
C ALA A 216 12.98 -8.71 -11.29
N THR A 217 12.02 -8.01 -10.68
CA THR A 217 11.02 -7.20 -11.41
C THR A 217 11.26 -5.70 -11.24
N PHE A 218 11.67 -5.25 -10.05
CA PHE A 218 11.80 -3.84 -9.71
C PHE A 218 13.22 -3.48 -9.35
N LYS A 219 13.64 -2.28 -9.75
CA LYS A 219 14.91 -1.69 -9.32
C LYS A 219 14.69 -0.64 -8.25
N THR A 220 15.12 -0.95 -7.04
CA THR A 220 15.02 -0.04 -5.89
C THR A 220 16.30 0.77 -5.69
N TYR A 221 16.14 2.08 -5.50
CA TYR A 221 17.20 3.02 -5.11
C TYR A 221 16.86 3.64 -3.76
N ASN A 222 17.72 3.41 -2.77
CA ASN A 222 17.53 3.89 -1.41
C ASN A 222 18.09 5.30 -1.21
N PHE A 223 17.31 6.13 -0.54
CA PHE A 223 17.62 7.51 -0.20
C PHE A 223 17.54 7.75 1.30
N THR A 224 18.46 8.55 1.83
CA THR A 224 18.44 9.07 3.19
C THR A 224 18.21 10.59 3.14
N THR A 225 17.72 11.18 4.22
CA THR A 225 17.66 12.65 4.35
C THR A 225 19.04 13.28 4.11
N TYR A 226 20.11 12.60 4.53
CA TYR A 226 21.49 13.05 4.42
C TYR A 226 22.05 13.04 2.99
N ASP A 227 21.42 12.32 2.05
CA ASP A 227 21.81 12.36 0.63
C ASP A 227 21.50 13.73 -0.02
N ASN A 228 20.60 14.51 0.58
CA ASN A 228 20.25 15.83 0.08
C ASN A 228 21.13 16.93 0.68
N VAL A 229 22.28 17.15 0.03
CA VAL A 229 23.24 18.21 0.38
C VAL A 229 22.69 19.64 0.29
N LEU A 230 21.48 19.84 -0.26
CA LEU A 230 20.83 21.14 -0.34
C LEU A 230 20.02 21.49 0.92
N LEU A 231 19.84 20.54 1.85
CA LEU A 231 19.20 20.81 3.13
C LEU A 231 20.08 21.70 4.01
N SER A 232 19.45 22.63 4.73
CA SER A 232 20.18 23.42 5.72
C SER A 232 20.61 22.53 6.89
N LYS A 233 21.80 22.79 7.44
CA LYS A 233 22.28 22.09 8.65
C LYS A 233 21.26 22.18 9.80
N GLY A 234 20.68 23.38 10.00
CA GLY A 234 19.66 23.59 11.02
C GLY A 234 18.38 22.75 10.83
N PHE A 235 17.96 22.47 9.59
CA PHE A 235 16.84 21.56 9.35
C PHE A 235 17.19 20.14 9.81
N VAL A 236 18.35 19.62 9.38
CA VAL A 236 18.81 18.26 9.73
C VAL A 236 18.93 18.13 11.25
N GLU A 237 19.60 19.08 11.92
CA GLU A 237 19.75 19.09 13.39
C GLU A 237 18.40 19.12 14.10
N THR A 238 17.42 19.87 13.56
CA THR A 238 16.07 19.92 14.14
C THR A 238 15.36 18.58 14.03
N GLN A 239 15.41 17.92 12.86
CA GLN A 239 14.81 16.60 12.69
C GLN A 239 15.47 15.55 13.58
N GLU A 240 16.80 15.58 13.69
CA GLU A 240 17.54 14.67 14.57
C GLU A 240 17.19 14.84 16.04
N LYS A 241 16.93 16.08 16.48
CA LYS A 241 16.46 16.37 17.84
C LYS A 241 15.02 15.91 18.05
N LEU A 242 14.12 16.17 17.10
CA LEU A 242 12.71 15.78 17.18
C LEU A 242 12.53 14.26 17.33
N TYR A 243 13.36 13.48 16.63
CA TYR A 243 13.24 12.02 16.60
C TYR A 243 14.27 11.30 17.47
N LYS A 244 14.99 12.02 18.34
CA LYS A 244 16.07 11.47 19.16
C LYS A 244 15.62 10.29 20.02
N ASP A 245 14.44 10.41 20.63
CA ASP A 245 13.92 9.45 21.60
C ASP A 245 12.95 8.44 20.96
N ILE A 246 12.84 8.42 19.62
CA ILE A 246 11.99 7.48 18.87
C ILE A 246 12.83 6.82 17.76
N PRO A 247 13.80 5.95 18.12
CA PRO A 247 14.84 5.48 17.20
C PRO A 247 14.29 4.74 15.98
N SER A 248 13.24 3.92 16.13
CA SER A 248 12.63 3.26 14.98
C SER A 248 11.98 4.24 14.00
N TYR A 249 11.31 5.26 14.52
CA TYR A 249 10.73 6.30 13.67
C TYR A 249 11.82 7.13 12.99
N LYS A 250 12.89 7.46 13.71
CA LYS A 250 14.08 8.14 13.16
C LYS A 250 14.70 7.36 12.01
N ALA A 251 14.88 6.05 12.17
CA ALA A 251 15.46 5.21 11.13
C ALA A 251 14.56 5.09 9.89
N ARG A 252 13.24 4.95 10.04
CA ARG A 252 12.30 5.02 8.90
C ARG A 252 12.36 6.38 8.19
N VAL A 253 12.20 7.46 8.96
CA VAL A 253 11.96 8.81 8.44
C VAL A 253 13.24 9.48 7.93
N LEU A 254 14.40 9.25 8.55
CA LEU A 254 15.66 9.88 8.14
C LEU A 254 16.59 8.93 7.35
N LEU A 255 16.72 7.68 7.81
CA LEU A 255 17.63 6.70 7.20
C LEU A 255 16.97 5.89 6.08
N GLY A 256 15.64 5.90 5.98
CA GLY A 256 14.95 5.14 4.94
C GLY A 256 14.91 3.63 5.23
N GLU A 257 14.93 3.23 6.50
CA GLU A 257 14.95 1.81 6.90
C GLU A 257 13.54 1.21 7.09
N TRP A 258 13.36 -0.04 6.65
CA TRP A 258 12.11 -0.80 6.81
C TRP A 258 12.15 -1.63 8.10
N ILE A 259 11.83 -1.01 9.23
CA ILE A 259 11.96 -1.61 10.58
C ILE A 259 10.68 -1.49 11.39
N ALA A 260 10.41 -2.40 12.33
CA ALA A 260 9.26 -2.28 13.23
C ALA A 260 9.40 -1.11 14.22
N SER A 261 8.27 -0.61 14.75
CA SER A 261 8.27 0.40 15.82
C SER A 261 8.89 -0.16 17.11
N THR A 262 9.71 0.63 17.82
CA THR A 262 10.25 0.22 19.13
C THR A 262 9.16 0.06 20.19
N ASP A 263 8.05 0.79 20.05
CA ASP A 263 6.92 0.69 20.97
C ASP A 263 6.00 -0.50 20.66
N SER A 264 6.23 -1.20 19.55
CA SER A 264 5.43 -2.38 19.22
C SER A 264 5.80 -3.51 20.17
N ILE A 265 4.78 -4.18 20.72
CA ILE A 265 4.99 -5.36 21.57
C ILE A 265 5.51 -6.53 20.73
N PHE A 266 5.09 -6.62 19.46
CA PHE A 266 5.47 -7.70 18.55
C PHE A 266 6.33 -7.18 17.40
N THR A 267 7.65 -7.22 17.61
CA THR A 267 8.63 -6.76 16.59
C THR A 267 9.22 -7.89 15.77
N GLN A 268 9.09 -9.13 16.22
CA GLN A 268 9.60 -10.32 15.54
C GLN A 268 8.51 -11.38 15.46
N ILE A 269 8.10 -11.70 14.24
CA ILE A 269 7.17 -12.79 13.95
C ILE A 269 7.84 -13.82 13.07
N ASN A 270 7.31 -15.04 13.08
CA ASN A 270 7.80 -16.12 12.22
C ASN A 270 6.77 -16.34 11.13
N ILE A 271 7.19 -16.22 9.87
CA ILE A 271 6.34 -16.45 8.70
C ILE A 271 6.72 -17.77 8.04
N THR A 272 5.73 -18.51 7.53
CA THR A 272 5.93 -19.78 6.82
C THR A 272 5.08 -19.86 5.56
N ASP A 273 5.61 -20.50 4.52
CA ASP A 273 4.92 -20.71 3.23
C ASP A 273 4.49 -22.18 3.06
N ASP A 274 5.06 -23.09 3.85
CA ASP A 274 5.05 -24.54 3.58
C ASP A 274 4.17 -25.35 4.53
N TYR A 275 3.43 -24.70 5.44
CA TYR A 275 2.61 -25.42 6.40
C TYR A 275 1.26 -25.83 5.79
N VAL A 276 0.97 -27.13 5.85
CA VAL A 276 -0.30 -27.73 5.42
C VAL A 276 -1.08 -28.15 6.65
N PHE A 277 -2.24 -27.52 6.86
CA PHE A 277 -3.13 -27.86 7.97
C PHE A 277 -3.75 -29.25 7.79
N THR A 278 -3.80 -30.04 8.86
CA THR A 278 -4.40 -31.39 8.81
C THR A 278 -5.73 -31.48 9.55
N SER A 279 -5.78 -30.93 10.76
CA SER A 279 -6.95 -30.93 11.62
C SER A 279 -6.86 -29.74 12.60
N PRO A 280 -6.94 -28.49 12.12
CA PRO A 280 -6.89 -27.30 12.95
C PRO A 280 -8.22 -27.00 13.65
N ILE A 281 -8.13 -26.11 14.65
CA ILE A 281 -9.28 -25.35 15.13
C ILE A 281 -9.38 -24.01 14.38
N ALA A 282 -10.52 -23.35 14.45
CA ALA A 282 -10.67 -21.96 14.08
C ALA A 282 -11.30 -21.15 15.23
N TYR A 283 -10.90 -19.88 15.38
CA TYR A 283 -11.50 -18.91 16.27
C TYR A 283 -11.98 -17.71 15.45
N LEU A 284 -13.26 -17.37 15.54
CA LEU A 284 -13.85 -16.20 14.89
C LEU A 284 -14.13 -15.11 15.92
N ASP A 285 -13.42 -13.99 15.80
CA ASP A 285 -13.70 -12.72 16.49
C ASP A 285 -14.53 -11.82 15.55
N PRO A 286 -15.82 -11.58 15.84
CA PRO A 286 -16.72 -10.90 14.93
C PRO A 286 -16.73 -9.38 15.10
N ALA A 287 -16.73 -8.67 13.98
CA ALA A 287 -17.29 -7.32 13.93
C ALA A 287 -18.81 -7.40 13.75
N PHE A 288 -19.54 -6.47 14.38
CA PHE A 288 -21.01 -6.39 14.31
C PHE A 288 -21.51 -5.24 13.44
N SER A 289 -20.64 -4.29 13.08
CA SER A 289 -20.98 -3.09 12.33
C SER A 289 -19.94 -2.80 11.25
N VAL A 290 -20.39 -2.23 10.14
CA VAL A 290 -19.51 -1.82 9.03
C VAL A 290 -18.61 -0.65 9.45
N GLY A 291 -17.33 -0.70 9.10
CA GLY A 291 -16.40 0.43 9.25
C GLY A 291 -15.89 0.69 10.67
N GLY A 292 -16.15 -0.23 11.61
CA GLY A 292 -15.58 -0.24 12.96
C GLY A 292 -14.43 -1.25 13.05
N ASP A 293 -14.60 -2.25 13.91
CA ASP A 293 -13.69 -3.38 14.11
C ASP A 293 -13.62 -4.27 12.86
N ASN A 294 -12.57 -5.08 12.76
CA ASN A 294 -12.50 -6.11 11.73
C ASN A 294 -13.11 -7.42 12.22
N THR A 295 -13.73 -8.18 11.31
CA THR A 295 -13.97 -9.60 11.58
C THR A 295 -12.67 -10.36 11.32
N ALA A 296 -12.18 -11.09 12.31
CA ALA A 296 -10.94 -11.87 12.25
C ALA A 296 -11.19 -13.36 12.49
N LEU A 297 -10.78 -14.20 11.54
CA LEU A 297 -10.82 -15.66 11.64
C LEU A 297 -9.39 -16.19 11.73
N CYS A 298 -9.02 -16.75 12.89
CA CYS A 298 -7.75 -17.43 13.08
C CYS A 298 -7.93 -18.95 13.02
N VAL A 299 -7.34 -19.59 12.01
CA VAL A 299 -7.17 -21.05 11.96
C VAL A 299 -5.84 -21.38 12.60
N MET A 300 -5.82 -22.29 13.57
CA MET A 300 -4.60 -22.65 14.28
C MET A 300 -4.49 -24.16 14.52
N GLU A 301 -3.29 -24.68 14.32
CA GLU A 301 -2.92 -26.05 14.62
C GLU A 301 -1.66 -26.07 15.48
N ARG A 302 -1.62 -27.01 16.43
CA ARG A 302 -0.45 -27.26 17.26
C ARG A 302 0.17 -28.59 16.85
N VAL A 303 1.46 -28.56 16.52
CA VAL A 303 2.28 -29.75 16.26
C VAL A 303 3.45 -29.71 17.22
N ASP A 304 3.49 -30.69 18.12
CA ASP A 304 4.43 -30.74 19.25
C ASP A 304 4.38 -29.47 20.12
N ASP A 305 5.43 -28.67 20.08
CA ASP A 305 5.56 -27.41 20.80
C ASP A 305 5.42 -26.17 19.90
N LYS A 306 5.10 -26.37 18.62
CA LYS A 306 4.90 -25.31 17.63
C LYS A 306 3.42 -25.12 17.30
N TYR A 307 3.09 -23.89 16.93
CA TYR A 307 1.78 -23.42 16.53
C TYR A 307 1.89 -22.81 15.15
N TYR A 308 0.95 -23.17 14.29
CA TYR A 308 0.86 -22.68 12.92
C TYR A 308 -0.49 -22.02 12.76
N ALA A 309 -0.49 -20.79 12.25
CA ALA A 309 -1.68 -19.95 12.16
C ALA A 309 -1.90 -19.43 10.75
N PHE A 310 -3.15 -19.49 10.29
CA PHE A 310 -3.66 -18.69 9.18
C PHE A 310 -4.66 -17.68 9.75
N VAL A 311 -4.55 -16.42 9.35
CA VAL A 311 -5.50 -15.39 9.80
C VAL A 311 -6.10 -14.66 8.60
N PHE A 312 -7.42 -14.73 8.50
CA PHE A 312 -8.21 -13.90 7.60
C PHE A 312 -8.80 -12.73 8.38
N GLN A 313 -8.74 -11.53 7.80
CA GLN A 313 -9.31 -10.32 8.37
C GLN A 313 -9.90 -9.41 7.29
N ASP A 314 -11.09 -8.86 7.55
CA ASP A 314 -11.76 -7.87 6.69
C ASP A 314 -12.71 -6.98 7.53
N GLN A 315 -12.88 -5.72 7.13
CA GLN A 315 -13.66 -4.71 7.85
C GLN A 315 -15.17 -4.78 7.52
N ARG A 316 -15.71 -6.00 7.48
CA ARG A 316 -17.14 -6.29 7.29
C ARG A 316 -17.70 -7.07 8.48
N PRO A 317 -19.00 -6.91 8.80
CA PRO A 317 -19.64 -7.69 9.85
C PRO A 317 -19.54 -9.20 9.63
N ALA A 318 -19.52 -9.97 10.72
CA ALA A 318 -19.37 -11.43 10.64
C ALA A 318 -20.53 -12.17 9.96
N ASN A 319 -21.69 -11.50 9.82
CA ASN A 319 -22.87 -11.98 9.09
C ASN A 319 -22.96 -11.46 7.65
N ASP A 320 -21.98 -10.69 7.19
CA ASP A 320 -21.91 -10.27 5.78
C ASP A 320 -21.74 -11.51 4.88
N PRO A 321 -22.51 -11.65 3.78
CA PRO A 321 -22.44 -12.81 2.91
C PRO A 321 -21.03 -13.12 2.37
N TYR A 322 -20.22 -12.09 2.12
CA TYR A 322 -18.82 -12.28 1.70
C TYR A 322 -18.00 -12.94 2.79
N ILE A 323 -18.14 -12.47 4.03
CA ILE A 323 -17.42 -13.02 5.19
C ILE A 323 -17.86 -14.46 5.44
N MET A 324 -19.16 -14.73 5.47
CA MET A 324 -19.68 -16.09 5.68
C MET A 324 -19.18 -17.07 4.61
N ASN A 325 -19.15 -16.64 3.33
CA ASN A 325 -18.63 -17.47 2.25
C ASN A 325 -17.11 -17.70 2.37
N MET A 326 -16.37 -16.69 2.81
CA MET A 326 -14.94 -16.82 3.09
C MET A 326 -14.69 -17.80 4.24
N VAL A 327 -15.42 -17.68 5.36
CA VAL A 327 -15.29 -18.60 6.49
C VAL A 327 -15.62 -20.03 6.07
N LYS A 328 -16.69 -20.24 5.29
CA LYS A 328 -16.99 -21.55 4.68
C LYS A 328 -15.80 -22.10 3.90
N THR A 329 -15.25 -21.30 2.99
CA THR A 329 -14.13 -21.69 2.12
C THR A 329 -12.89 -22.07 2.95
N VAL A 330 -12.58 -21.27 3.97
CA VAL A 330 -11.45 -21.50 4.88
C VAL A 330 -11.66 -22.79 5.70
N ILE A 331 -12.86 -23.00 6.23
CA ILE A 331 -13.20 -24.21 6.98
C ILE A 331 -12.98 -25.45 6.10
N GLU A 332 -13.55 -25.48 4.90
CA GLU A 332 -13.44 -26.61 3.96
C GLU A 332 -11.99 -26.85 3.52
N ASN A 333 -11.26 -25.81 3.12
CA ASN A 333 -9.91 -25.96 2.59
C ASN A 333 -8.88 -26.38 3.65
N PHE A 334 -9.05 -25.99 4.91
CA PHE A 334 -8.12 -26.35 5.99
C PHE A 334 -8.62 -27.51 6.86
N ASN A 335 -9.74 -28.15 6.50
CA ASN A 335 -10.32 -29.27 7.27
C ASN A 335 -10.51 -28.93 8.77
N VAL A 336 -11.06 -27.74 9.05
CA VAL A 336 -11.29 -27.26 10.43
C VAL A 336 -12.28 -28.18 11.15
N HIS A 337 -11.87 -28.76 12.28
CA HIS A 337 -12.73 -29.68 13.04
C HIS A 337 -13.59 -28.98 14.11
N THR A 338 -13.22 -27.77 14.52
CA THR A 338 -13.94 -27.01 15.54
C THR A 338 -13.81 -25.51 15.29
N LEU A 339 -14.95 -24.83 15.17
CA LEU A 339 -15.06 -23.39 15.11
C LEU A 339 -15.49 -22.86 16.48
N TYR A 340 -14.59 -22.15 17.14
CA TYR A 340 -14.91 -21.31 18.29
C TYR A 340 -15.46 -19.98 17.77
N LEU A 341 -16.68 -19.65 18.14
CA LEU A 341 -17.39 -18.47 17.67
C LEU A 341 -17.61 -17.53 18.84
N GLU A 342 -17.00 -16.36 18.83
CA GLU A 342 -17.30 -15.36 19.84
C GLU A 342 -18.73 -14.85 19.66
N ASP A 343 -19.59 -15.09 20.65
CA ASP A 343 -21.00 -14.72 20.62
C ASP A 343 -21.32 -13.93 21.90
N ARG A 344 -21.51 -12.62 21.73
CA ARG A 344 -21.73 -11.68 22.84
C ARG A 344 -23.10 -11.86 23.49
N ASP A 345 -24.08 -12.39 22.72
CA ASP A 345 -25.46 -12.52 23.14
C ASP A 345 -25.69 -13.79 23.96
N ASN A 346 -25.20 -14.94 23.49
CA ASN A 346 -25.52 -16.22 24.15
C ASN A 346 -24.56 -17.38 23.82
N THR A 347 -23.82 -17.82 24.84
CA THR A 347 -22.89 -18.96 24.72
C THR A 347 -23.55 -20.35 24.85
N LYS A 348 -24.87 -20.43 25.06
CA LYS A 348 -25.63 -21.70 25.11
C LYS A 348 -26.10 -22.18 23.73
N GLY A 349 -25.79 -21.45 22.66
CA GLY A 349 -26.12 -21.82 21.29
C GLY A 349 -27.36 -21.16 20.70
N ALA A 350 -27.96 -20.21 21.41
CA ALA A 350 -29.16 -19.51 20.96
C ALA A 350 -28.90 -18.08 20.47
N GLY A 351 -27.63 -17.65 20.40
CA GLY A 351 -27.25 -16.32 19.90
C GLY A 351 -27.49 -16.20 18.40
N GLY A 352 -27.74 -14.99 17.92
CA GLY A 352 -28.08 -14.73 16.51
C GLY A 352 -26.97 -15.21 15.57
N LEU A 353 -25.73 -14.79 15.85
CA LEU A 353 -24.56 -15.19 15.08
C LEU A 353 -24.34 -16.70 15.12
N THR A 354 -24.45 -17.32 16.31
CA THR A 354 -24.35 -18.79 16.41
C THR A 354 -25.34 -19.51 15.51
N ARG A 355 -26.60 -19.06 15.45
CA ARG A 355 -27.63 -19.69 14.60
C ARG A 355 -27.30 -19.57 13.12
N GLU A 356 -26.81 -18.41 12.68
CA GLU A 356 -26.39 -18.19 11.30
C GLU A 356 -25.24 -19.13 10.90
N TYR A 357 -24.24 -19.32 11.78
CA TYR A 357 -23.13 -20.24 11.53
C TYR A 357 -23.53 -21.72 11.62
N ILE A 358 -24.53 -22.07 12.44
CA ILE A 358 -25.14 -23.42 12.41
C ILE A 358 -25.85 -23.67 11.07
N LEU A 359 -26.57 -22.68 10.54
CA LEU A 359 -27.20 -22.78 9.21
C LEU A 359 -26.14 -22.87 8.10
N LEU A 360 -25.04 -22.12 8.23
CA LEU A 360 -23.90 -22.19 7.31
C LEU A 360 -23.31 -23.61 7.27
N ARG A 361 -23.13 -24.25 8.43
CA ARG A 361 -22.64 -25.64 8.54
C ARG A 361 -23.50 -26.64 7.76
N SER A 362 -24.82 -26.46 7.72
CA SER A 362 -25.71 -27.33 6.93
C SER A 362 -25.44 -27.29 5.42
N ASN A 363 -24.74 -26.24 4.94
CA ASN A 363 -24.37 -26.06 3.54
C ASN A 363 -22.88 -26.35 3.28
N ILE A 364 -22.19 -26.98 4.24
CA ILE A 364 -20.77 -27.36 4.17
C ILE A 364 -20.66 -28.87 4.06
N SER A 365 -19.76 -29.35 3.20
CA SER A 365 -19.60 -30.78 2.92
C SER A 365 -19.04 -31.57 4.11
N GLN A 366 -18.17 -30.94 4.90
CA GLN A 366 -17.54 -31.53 6.08
C GLN A 366 -18.26 -31.13 7.38
N TYR A 367 -18.34 -32.08 8.31
CA TYR A 367 -18.84 -31.79 9.65
C TYR A 367 -17.76 -31.15 10.52
N PHE A 368 -18.12 -30.08 11.23
CA PHE A 368 -17.29 -29.46 12.25
C PHE A 368 -18.15 -29.06 13.46
N ARG A 369 -17.52 -29.02 14.63
CA ARG A 369 -18.19 -28.58 15.87
C ARG A 369 -18.25 -27.07 15.93
N ILE A 370 -19.35 -26.50 16.39
CA ILE A 370 -19.45 -25.07 16.70
C ILE A 370 -19.46 -24.89 18.20
N VAL A 371 -18.61 -24.01 18.71
CA VAL A 371 -18.48 -23.72 20.14
C VAL A 371 -18.64 -22.22 20.35
N PRO A 372 -19.83 -21.75 20.76
CA PRO A 372 -20.02 -20.37 21.16
C PRO A 372 -19.17 -20.06 22.39
N VAL A 373 -18.40 -18.99 22.32
CA VAL A 373 -17.48 -18.56 23.38
C VAL A 373 -17.70 -17.10 23.72
N LYS A 374 -17.43 -16.77 24.97
CA LYS A 374 -17.42 -15.39 25.46
C LYS A 374 -16.14 -15.17 26.23
N PRO A 375 -15.24 -14.28 25.80
CA PRO A 375 -14.06 -13.96 26.58
C PRO A 375 -14.44 -13.33 27.93
N LYS A 376 -13.71 -13.70 28.97
CA LYS A 376 -13.84 -13.19 30.36
C LYS A 376 -12.64 -12.36 30.78
N SER A 377 -11.45 -12.81 30.43
CA SER A 377 -10.22 -12.11 30.80
C SER A 377 -10.09 -10.81 29.99
N ASN A 378 -9.23 -9.92 30.45
CA ASN A 378 -8.91 -8.71 29.72
C ASN A 378 -8.25 -9.04 28.36
N LYS A 379 -8.60 -8.30 27.30
CA LYS A 379 -8.08 -8.49 25.93
C LYS A 379 -6.55 -8.37 25.87
N PHE A 380 -5.99 -7.29 26.41
CA PHE A 380 -4.54 -7.08 26.48
C PHE A 380 -3.84 -8.26 27.19
N SER A 381 -4.41 -8.76 28.28
CA SER A 381 -3.86 -9.93 28.98
C SER A 381 -3.89 -11.21 28.15
N ARG A 382 -4.83 -11.39 27.22
CA ARG A 382 -4.79 -12.53 26.28
C ARG A 382 -3.75 -12.31 25.21
N ILE A 383 -3.73 -11.13 24.58
CA ILE A 383 -2.80 -10.81 23.50
C ILE A 383 -1.35 -10.97 23.97
N THR A 384 -1.01 -10.51 25.18
CA THR A 384 0.36 -10.65 25.72
C THR A 384 0.81 -12.11 25.91
N THR A 385 -0.11 -13.08 25.95
CA THR A 385 0.27 -14.51 25.97
C THR A 385 0.99 -14.96 24.69
N LEU A 386 0.84 -14.21 23.59
CA LEU A 386 1.54 -14.45 22.33
C LEU A 386 3.02 -14.03 22.37
N ILE A 387 3.46 -13.25 23.37
CA ILE A 387 4.85 -12.75 23.46
C ILE A 387 5.83 -13.93 23.49
N THR A 388 5.57 -14.91 24.36
CA THR A 388 6.43 -16.09 24.52
C THR A 388 6.53 -16.91 23.23
N PRO A 389 5.43 -17.35 22.60
CA PRO A 389 5.54 -18.17 21.40
C PRO A 389 6.11 -17.43 20.19
N PHE A 390 5.94 -16.11 20.04
CA PHE A 390 6.67 -15.35 19.02
C PHE A 390 8.18 -15.29 19.31
N THR A 391 8.55 -14.90 20.53
CA THR A 391 9.96 -14.72 20.95
C THR A 391 10.77 -16.00 20.79
N TYR A 392 10.19 -17.14 21.18
CA TYR A 392 10.89 -18.44 21.13
C TYR A 392 10.67 -19.20 19.81
N LYS A 393 10.18 -18.53 18.76
CA LYS A 393 9.94 -19.14 17.44
C LYS A 393 9.06 -20.39 17.48
N LYS A 394 8.02 -20.34 18.31
CA LYS A 394 7.02 -21.39 18.45
C LYS A 394 5.72 -21.09 17.72
N LEU A 395 5.43 -19.83 17.41
CA LEU A 395 4.26 -19.46 16.60
C LEU A 395 4.68 -18.95 15.23
N TYR A 396 4.14 -19.60 14.20
CA TYR A 396 4.35 -19.31 12.79
C TYR A 396 3.04 -18.86 12.15
N ILE A 397 3.07 -17.76 11.43
CA ILE A 397 1.93 -17.24 10.66
C ILE A 397 2.17 -17.58 9.19
N THR A 398 1.16 -18.10 8.53
CA THR A 398 1.24 -18.41 7.10
C THR A 398 1.26 -17.11 6.28
N LYS A 399 2.13 -17.03 5.27
CA LYS A 399 2.29 -15.82 4.44
C LYS A 399 1.04 -15.44 3.65
N TYR A 400 0.18 -16.42 3.37
CA TYR A 400 -1.11 -16.20 2.69
C TYR A 400 -2.21 -15.69 3.63
N SER A 401 -1.89 -15.35 4.89
CA SER A 401 -2.79 -14.58 5.78
C SER A 401 -3.08 -13.18 5.23
N SER A 402 -4.19 -12.56 5.65
CA SER A 402 -4.55 -11.20 5.25
C SER A 402 -3.43 -10.21 5.56
N SER A 403 -3.05 -9.33 4.62
CA SER A 403 -1.96 -8.37 4.85
C SER A 403 -2.21 -7.41 6.01
N SER A 404 -3.48 -7.11 6.32
CA SER A 404 -3.89 -6.30 7.48
C SER A 404 -3.48 -6.91 8.82
N VAL A 405 -3.33 -8.24 8.91
CA VAL A 405 -2.89 -8.93 10.13
C VAL A 405 -1.51 -8.46 10.57
N PHE A 406 -0.60 -8.25 9.61
CA PHE A 406 0.74 -7.76 9.92
C PHE A 406 0.70 -6.30 10.39
N ASN A 407 -0.23 -5.49 9.88
CA ASN A 407 -0.42 -4.12 10.36
C ASN A 407 -0.87 -4.12 11.83
N ASP A 408 -1.82 -4.98 12.22
CA ASP A 408 -2.27 -5.11 13.61
C ASP A 408 -1.09 -5.51 14.51
N ILE A 409 -0.31 -6.53 14.13
CA ILE A 409 0.86 -7.00 14.87
C ILE A 409 1.90 -5.89 15.08
N TYR A 410 2.36 -5.26 14.00
CA TYR A 410 3.46 -4.28 14.05
C TYR A 410 3.04 -2.91 14.57
N SER A 411 1.75 -2.60 14.58
CA SER A 411 1.22 -1.37 15.18
C SER A 411 0.83 -1.55 16.65
N TYR A 412 0.62 -2.78 17.13
CA TYR A 412 0.14 -3.03 18.49
C TYR A 412 1.11 -2.55 19.57
N LYS A 413 0.67 -1.56 20.34
CA LYS A 413 1.39 -1.01 21.51
C LYS A 413 0.79 -1.42 22.85
N GLY A 414 -0.29 -2.20 22.83
CA GLY A 414 -1.11 -2.44 24.01
C GLY A 414 -1.93 -1.22 24.47
N ASP A 415 -1.97 -0.16 23.65
CA ASP A 415 -2.93 0.91 23.81
C ASP A 415 -4.23 0.53 23.10
N SER A 416 -5.37 0.90 23.66
CA SER A 416 -6.69 0.58 23.07
C SER A 416 -7.02 1.43 21.83
N LYS A 417 -6.00 1.88 21.09
CA LYS A 417 -6.10 2.86 20.00
C LYS A 417 -5.76 2.27 18.62
N THR A 418 -5.16 1.09 18.59
CA THR A 418 -4.76 0.38 17.37
C THR A 418 -5.70 -0.80 17.13
N HIS A 419 -5.89 -1.19 15.87
CA HIS A 419 -6.62 -2.41 15.54
C HIS A 419 -5.86 -3.62 16.09
N ASP A 420 -6.58 -4.50 16.79
CA ASP A 420 -6.00 -5.66 17.47
C ASP A 420 -6.82 -6.94 17.27
N ASP A 421 -7.75 -6.94 16.32
CA ASP A 421 -8.71 -8.02 16.07
C ASP A 421 -7.99 -9.32 15.66
N ALA A 422 -6.98 -9.23 14.77
CA ALA A 422 -6.15 -10.39 14.42
C ALA A 422 -5.40 -10.96 15.63
N LEU A 423 -4.86 -10.09 16.49
CA LEU A 423 -4.12 -10.48 17.68
C LEU A 423 -5.05 -11.09 18.73
N ASP A 424 -6.26 -10.56 18.92
CA ASP A 424 -7.23 -11.13 19.87
C ASP A 424 -7.67 -12.52 19.40
N ALA A 425 -8.10 -12.66 18.13
CA ALA A 425 -8.47 -13.95 17.55
C ALA A 425 -7.33 -14.98 17.64
N MET A 426 -6.10 -14.58 17.32
CA MET A 426 -4.91 -15.45 17.40
C MET A 426 -4.59 -15.83 18.85
N SER A 427 -4.67 -14.89 19.78
CA SER A 427 -4.44 -15.16 21.20
C SER A 427 -5.49 -16.09 21.77
N ALA A 428 -6.73 -15.96 21.32
CA ALA A 428 -7.81 -16.82 21.76
C ALA A 428 -7.64 -18.25 21.22
N ALA A 429 -7.33 -18.40 19.93
CA ALA A 429 -6.99 -19.71 19.34
C ALA A 429 -5.80 -20.36 20.05
N TYR A 430 -4.74 -19.60 20.32
CA TYR A 430 -3.56 -20.07 21.05
C TYR A 430 -3.93 -20.58 22.45
N LEU A 431 -4.72 -19.82 23.21
CA LEU A 431 -5.17 -20.24 24.54
C LEU A 431 -6.09 -21.46 24.49
N MET A 432 -6.93 -21.59 23.45
CA MET A 432 -7.78 -22.78 23.27
C MET A 432 -6.97 -24.06 23.09
N LEU A 433 -5.82 -23.99 22.40
CA LEU A 433 -4.92 -25.12 22.16
C LEU A 433 -3.89 -25.35 23.29
N SER A 434 -3.53 -24.29 24.01
CA SER A 434 -2.45 -24.35 25.00
C SER A 434 -2.92 -24.75 26.39
N LEU A 435 -4.15 -24.40 26.76
CA LEU A 435 -4.64 -24.51 28.13
C LEU A 435 -5.57 -25.70 28.34
N GLY A 436 -5.48 -26.32 29.51
CA GLY A 436 -6.44 -27.32 29.97
C GLY A 436 -7.82 -26.70 30.27
N TYR A 437 -8.85 -27.54 30.45
CA TYR A 437 -10.22 -27.07 30.70
C TYR A 437 -10.33 -26.09 31.89
N ARG A 438 -9.67 -26.39 33.01
CA ARG A 438 -9.71 -25.55 34.21
C ARG A 438 -9.07 -24.17 33.97
N GLU A 439 -7.93 -24.13 33.31
CA GLU A 439 -7.21 -22.89 32.98
C GLU A 439 -7.98 -22.06 31.95
N ARG A 440 -8.57 -22.70 30.94
CA ARG A 440 -9.43 -22.01 29.95
C ARG A 440 -10.61 -21.28 30.59
N SER A 441 -11.15 -21.79 31.70
CA SER A 441 -12.30 -21.17 32.38
C SER A 441 -12.03 -19.78 32.97
N VAL A 442 -10.74 -19.44 33.16
CA VAL A 442 -10.26 -18.10 33.55
C VAL A 442 -10.42 -17.12 32.40
N HIS A 443 -10.16 -17.57 31.17
CA HIS A 443 -10.16 -16.73 29.97
C HIS A 443 -11.49 -16.72 29.24
N PHE A 444 -12.26 -17.80 29.31
CA PHE A 444 -13.48 -17.98 28.51
C PHE A 444 -14.67 -18.46 29.35
N GLY A 445 -15.87 -18.14 28.87
CA GLY A 445 -17.14 -18.70 29.31
C GLY A 445 -17.22 -20.22 29.17
N ASN A 446 -18.27 -20.80 29.74
CA ASN A 446 -18.55 -22.22 29.60
C ASN A 446 -18.76 -22.55 28.11
N GLN A 447 -18.10 -23.61 27.66
CA GLN A 447 -18.08 -24.03 26.26
C GLN A 447 -19.11 -25.12 26.04
N ARG A 448 -20.03 -24.89 25.11
CA ARG A 448 -21.00 -25.89 24.66
C ARG A 448 -20.66 -26.28 23.23
N PHE A 449 -20.47 -27.58 23.00
CA PHE A 449 -20.23 -28.12 21.66
C PHE A 449 -21.58 -28.40 21.00
N LEU A 450 -21.79 -27.80 19.83
CA LEU A 450 -23.02 -27.88 19.00
C LEU A 450 -22.74 -28.53 17.66
#